data_AF-A0A258D9U3-F1
#
_entry.id   AF-A0A258D9U3-F1
#
_cell.length_a   1.000
_cell.length_b   1.000
_cell.length_c   1.000
_cell.angle_alpha   90.00
_cell.angle_beta   90.00
_cell.angle_gamma   90.00
#
_symmetry.space_group_name_H-M   'P 1'
#
loop_
_entity.id
_entity.type
_entity.pdbx_description
1 polymer ?
#
loop_
_entity_poly.entity_id
_entity_poly.type
_entity_poly.pdbx_seq_one_letter_code
_entity_poly.pdbx_strand_id
1 'polypeptide(L)'
;IHNMASWMIDRFGSDDLRQRYLPRLTSMELIASYCLTEPGSGSDAAAMRTSAKLDGDHYVLNGGKAFISGGGVSDVYVVMARTGGEGAKGVSAFVVEKGMEGLSFGANERKMGWNAQPTAQVNFDNCRVPVANRIGQEGEGFRFAMMGLDGGRLNIASCSLGGAQFALDTAKAYLETRNQFGRPLKDFQALQFKLADMATELEAARLMVRRAAHALDSKHPGATKLCAMAKRFATDAGFQVANDALQLHGGYGYLQDYPLERLVRDLRVHQILEGTNEIMRVIIAREMFRQ
;
A
#
# COMPACT_ATOMS: atom_id res chain seq x y z
N ILE A 1 0.86 -4.05 4.20
CA ILE A 1 -0.61 -4.24 4.24
C ILE A 1 -1.03 -5.08 5.46
N HIS A 2 -0.62 -6.35 5.58
CA HIS A 2 -0.94 -7.19 6.74
C HIS A 2 -0.63 -6.51 8.10
N ASN A 3 0.56 -5.91 8.25
CA ASN A 3 0.91 -5.13 9.44
C ASN A 3 -0.02 -3.93 9.69
N MET A 4 -0.53 -3.27 8.64
CA MET A 4 -1.46 -2.14 8.78
C MET A 4 -2.83 -2.60 9.28
N ALA A 5 -3.34 -3.73 8.76
CA ALA A 5 -4.58 -4.33 9.24
C ALA A 5 -4.46 -4.75 10.71
N SER A 6 -3.34 -5.40 11.06
CA SER A 6 -3.04 -5.80 12.45
C SER A 6 -2.91 -4.58 13.38
N TRP A 7 -2.24 -3.52 12.92
CA TRP A 7 -2.11 -2.25 13.67
C TRP A 7 -3.47 -1.59 13.93
N MET A 8 -4.42 -1.65 12.99
CA MET A 8 -5.76 -1.10 13.22
C MET A 8 -6.49 -1.85 14.33
N ILE A 9 -6.37 -3.19 14.38
CA ILE A 9 -6.93 -4.02 15.45
C ILE A 9 -6.24 -3.69 16.78
N ASP A 10 -4.91 -3.59 16.81
CA ASP A 10 -4.18 -3.26 18.04
C ASP A 10 -4.51 -1.88 18.61
N ARG A 11 -4.60 -0.87 17.75
CA ARG A 11 -4.79 0.51 18.20
C ARG A 11 -6.22 0.88 18.54
N PHE A 12 -7.20 0.26 17.88
CA PHE A 12 -8.58 0.70 17.95
C PHE A 12 -9.58 -0.42 18.26
N GLY A 13 -9.14 -1.68 18.27
CA GLY A 13 -9.96 -2.82 18.66
C GLY A 13 -10.19 -2.87 20.18
N SER A 14 -11.24 -3.58 20.58
CA SER A 14 -11.46 -3.97 21.97
C SER A 14 -10.37 -4.95 22.44
N ASP A 15 -10.24 -5.13 23.75
CA ASP A 15 -9.30 -6.14 24.30
C ASP A 15 -9.64 -7.55 23.82
N ASP A 16 -10.93 -7.87 23.64
CA ASP A 16 -11.39 -9.12 23.02
C ASP A 16 -10.86 -9.28 21.58
N LEU A 17 -11.05 -8.27 20.72
CA LEU A 17 -10.51 -8.29 19.35
C LEU A 17 -8.99 -8.48 19.35
N ARG A 18 -8.29 -7.75 20.21
CA ARG A 18 -6.83 -7.82 20.32
C ARG A 18 -6.37 -9.22 20.72
N GLN A 19 -6.99 -9.81 21.74
CA GLN A 19 -6.66 -11.15 22.22
C GLN A 19 -6.98 -12.25 21.19
N ARG A 20 -8.12 -12.16 20.49
CA ARG A 20 -8.51 -13.14 19.46
C ARG A 20 -7.59 -13.17 18.26
N TYR A 21 -7.16 -12.01 17.77
CA TYR A 21 -6.49 -11.92 16.47
C TYR A 21 -4.99 -11.62 16.55
N LEU A 22 -4.53 -10.72 17.42
CA LEU A 22 -3.15 -10.22 17.32
C LEU A 22 -2.06 -11.28 17.49
N PRO A 23 -2.12 -12.21 18.47
CA PRO A 23 -1.06 -13.23 18.61
C PRO A 23 -0.89 -14.10 17.35
N ARG A 24 -1.99 -14.36 16.65
CA ARG A 24 -2.04 -15.18 15.44
C ARG A 24 -1.67 -14.38 14.20
N LEU A 25 -1.99 -13.08 14.18
CA LEU A 25 -1.56 -12.17 13.12
C LEU A 25 -0.05 -11.88 13.20
N THR A 26 0.50 -11.60 14.38
CA THR A 26 1.93 -11.27 14.54
C THR A 26 2.85 -12.47 14.30
N SER A 27 2.37 -13.69 14.54
CA SER A 27 3.06 -14.93 14.15
C SER A 27 2.83 -15.32 12.68
N MET A 28 1.97 -14.60 11.96
CA MET A 28 1.50 -14.90 10.60
C MET A 28 0.81 -16.27 10.47
N GLU A 29 0.31 -16.84 11.56
CA GLU A 29 -0.63 -17.97 11.52
C GLU A 29 -1.92 -17.57 10.78
N LEU A 30 -2.36 -16.32 10.99
CA LEU A 30 -3.40 -15.68 10.21
C LEU A 30 -2.80 -14.61 9.31
N ILE A 31 -3.31 -14.50 8.09
CA ILE A 31 -3.01 -13.42 7.16
C ILE A 31 -4.20 -12.46 7.08
N ALA A 32 -3.90 -11.16 6.99
CA ALA A 32 -4.90 -10.12 6.98
C ALA A 32 -4.87 -9.26 5.71
N SER A 33 -6.05 -8.97 5.20
CA SER A 33 -6.30 -8.03 4.11
C SER A 33 -6.96 -6.76 4.61
N TYR A 34 -6.77 -5.67 3.87
CA TYR A 34 -7.39 -4.38 4.14
C TYR A 34 -8.37 -4.04 3.02
N CYS A 35 -9.63 -3.74 3.37
CA CYS A 35 -10.73 -3.56 2.44
C CYS A 35 -11.35 -2.17 2.54
N LEU A 36 -10.83 -1.25 1.72
CA LEU A 36 -11.32 0.12 1.61
C LEU A 36 -11.95 0.39 0.24
N THR A 37 -11.14 0.23 -0.82
CA THR A 37 -11.47 0.57 -2.20
C THR A 37 -12.66 -0.22 -2.74
N GLU A 38 -13.48 0.45 -3.54
CA GLU A 38 -14.62 -0.14 -4.27
C GLU A 38 -14.50 0.21 -5.76
N PRO A 39 -15.22 -0.50 -6.65
CA PRO A 39 -15.24 -0.16 -8.08
C PRO A 39 -15.58 1.31 -8.36
N GLY A 40 -16.46 1.91 -7.54
CA GLY A 40 -16.87 3.31 -7.65
C GLY A 40 -16.12 4.30 -6.75
N SER A 41 -15.23 3.84 -5.86
CA SER A 41 -14.54 4.70 -4.89
C SER A 41 -13.10 4.25 -4.62
N GLY A 42 -12.17 4.86 -5.35
CA GLY A 42 -10.72 4.74 -5.15
C GLY A 42 -10.15 5.93 -4.39
N SER A 43 -9.70 6.96 -5.11
CA SER A 43 -9.18 8.19 -4.52
C SER A 43 -10.20 8.93 -3.64
N ASP A 44 -11.48 8.91 -4.03
CA ASP A 44 -12.59 9.39 -3.21
C ASP A 44 -13.11 8.27 -2.29
N ALA A 45 -12.26 7.79 -1.40
CA ALA A 45 -12.55 6.63 -0.56
C ALA A 45 -13.75 6.85 0.39
N ALA A 46 -14.10 8.11 0.72
CA ALA A 46 -15.21 8.42 1.62
C ALA A 46 -16.58 8.20 0.96
N ALA A 47 -16.64 8.17 -0.37
CA ALA A 47 -17.86 7.93 -1.16
C ALA A 47 -18.27 6.45 -1.26
N MET A 48 -17.61 5.57 -0.50
CA MET A 48 -17.89 4.12 -0.49
C MET A 48 -19.37 3.81 -0.23
N ARG A 49 -19.88 2.74 -0.83
CA ARG A 49 -21.28 2.32 -0.78
C ARG A 49 -21.50 0.99 -0.08
N THR A 50 -20.46 0.20 0.17
CA THR A 50 -20.59 -0.99 1.02
C THR A 50 -21.23 -0.59 2.34
N SER A 51 -22.37 -1.18 2.64
CA SER A 51 -23.19 -0.86 3.81
C SER A 51 -23.03 -1.91 4.89
N ALA A 52 -23.27 -1.54 6.14
CA ALA A 52 -23.33 -2.40 7.29
C ALA A 52 -24.53 -1.96 8.15
N LYS A 53 -25.65 -2.69 8.07
CA LYS A 53 -26.88 -2.35 8.82
C LYS A 53 -26.94 -3.16 10.10
N LEU A 54 -27.16 -2.50 11.24
CA LEU A 54 -27.35 -3.19 12.51
C LEU A 54 -28.67 -3.98 12.50
N ASP A 55 -28.60 -5.24 12.87
CA ASP A 55 -29.71 -6.20 12.98
C ASP A 55 -29.47 -7.09 14.21
N GLY A 56 -30.06 -6.69 15.34
CA GLY A 56 -29.84 -7.33 16.63
C GLY A 56 -28.39 -7.20 17.11
N ASP A 57 -27.73 -8.33 17.28
CA ASP A 57 -26.33 -8.48 17.71
C ASP A 57 -25.34 -8.60 16.54
N HIS A 58 -25.80 -8.39 15.30
CA HIS A 58 -24.99 -8.45 14.08
C HIS A 58 -25.13 -7.18 13.23
N TYR A 59 -24.13 -6.93 12.40
CA TYR A 59 -24.23 -6.08 11.22
C TYR A 59 -24.40 -6.95 9.97
N VAL A 60 -25.34 -6.57 9.11
CA VAL A 60 -25.54 -7.18 7.81
C VAL A 60 -24.83 -6.33 6.76
N LEU A 61 -23.73 -6.87 6.22
CA LEU A 61 -22.90 -6.21 5.23
C LEU A 61 -23.39 -6.51 3.81
N ASN A 62 -23.50 -5.49 2.99
CA ASN A 62 -23.86 -5.59 1.56
C ASN A 62 -23.00 -4.65 0.72
N GLY A 63 -22.34 -5.18 -0.30
CA GLY A 63 -21.50 -4.41 -1.21
C GLY A 63 -20.33 -5.21 -1.78
N GLY A 64 -19.37 -4.50 -2.37
CA GLY A 64 -18.21 -5.10 -3.00
C GLY A 64 -16.98 -4.20 -2.88
N LYS A 65 -15.85 -4.84 -2.59
CA LYS A 65 -14.53 -4.21 -2.47
C LYS A 65 -13.68 -4.66 -3.64
N ALA A 66 -12.86 -3.75 -4.16
CA ALA A 66 -12.03 -3.97 -5.34
C ALA A 66 -10.54 -3.88 -4.99
N PHE A 67 -9.74 -4.63 -5.75
CA PHE A 67 -8.27 -4.62 -5.65
C PHE A 67 -7.73 -5.05 -4.28
N ILE A 68 -8.39 -6.01 -3.62
CA ILE A 68 -7.97 -6.44 -2.29
C ILE A 68 -6.79 -7.38 -2.39
N SER A 69 -5.62 -6.88 -2.01
CA SER A 69 -4.42 -7.68 -1.76
C SER A 69 -4.68 -8.76 -0.72
N GLY A 70 -4.48 -10.02 -1.08
CA GLY A 70 -4.82 -11.20 -0.27
C GLY A 70 -6.30 -11.63 -0.39
N GLY A 71 -7.08 -11.02 -1.28
CA GLY A 71 -8.47 -11.43 -1.54
C GLY A 71 -8.56 -12.92 -1.88
N GLY A 72 -9.47 -13.64 -1.21
CA GLY A 72 -9.66 -15.08 -1.35
C GLY A 72 -8.68 -15.96 -0.57
N VAL A 73 -7.52 -15.45 -0.16
CA VAL A 73 -6.51 -16.23 0.57
C VAL A 73 -6.36 -15.86 2.03
N SER A 74 -6.45 -14.57 2.38
CA SER A 74 -6.38 -14.09 3.76
C SER A 74 -7.47 -14.70 4.63
N ASP A 75 -7.15 -14.89 5.91
CA ASP A 75 -8.07 -15.43 6.90
C ASP A 75 -8.94 -14.33 7.51
N VAL A 76 -8.42 -13.10 7.56
CA VAL A 76 -9.07 -11.95 8.18
C VAL A 76 -9.09 -10.75 7.23
N TYR A 77 -10.21 -10.04 7.20
CA TYR A 77 -10.42 -8.84 6.39
C TYR A 77 -10.81 -7.68 7.29
N VAL A 78 -10.00 -6.62 7.31
CA VAL A 78 -10.38 -5.35 7.95
C VAL A 78 -11.18 -4.53 6.94
N VAL A 79 -12.49 -4.48 7.13
CA VAL A 79 -13.47 -3.92 6.18
C VAL A 79 -13.98 -2.56 6.64
N MET A 80 -13.86 -1.58 5.76
CA MET A 80 -14.52 -0.29 5.92
C MET A 80 -15.90 -0.33 5.27
N ALA A 81 -16.95 -0.11 6.04
CA ALA A 81 -18.34 -0.14 5.57
C ALA A 81 -19.18 0.96 6.22
N ARG A 82 -20.19 1.45 5.50
CA ARG A 82 -21.07 2.54 5.92
C ARG A 82 -22.15 2.03 6.86
N THR A 83 -22.13 2.49 8.11
CA THR A 83 -23.18 2.24 9.11
C THR A 83 -24.12 3.44 9.27
N GLY A 84 -23.66 4.65 8.93
CA GLY A 84 -24.41 5.90 9.10
C GLY A 84 -24.70 6.63 7.78
N GLY A 85 -24.84 7.96 7.88
CA GLY A 85 -25.08 8.84 6.74
C GLY A 85 -23.92 8.96 5.75
N GLU A 86 -24.01 9.91 4.83
CA GLU A 86 -22.98 10.13 3.81
C GLU A 86 -21.65 10.66 4.38
N GLY A 87 -20.58 10.51 3.60
CA GLY A 87 -19.25 11.00 3.92
C GLY A 87 -18.51 10.19 4.98
N ALA A 88 -17.37 10.73 5.43
CA ALA A 88 -16.39 10.06 6.28
C ALA A 88 -16.94 9.63 7.65
N LYS A 89 -17.83 10.45 8.25
CA LYS A 89 -18.39 10.19 9.58
C LYS A 89 -19.40 9.04 9.61
N GLY A 90 -19.86 8.57 8.46
CA GLY A 90 -20.80 7.44 8.36
C GLY A 90 -20.12 6.07 8.19
N VAL A 91 -18.78 6.01 8.19
CA VAL A 91 -18.01 4.78 7.91
C VAL A 91 -17.48 4.18 9.21
N SER A 92 -17.67 2.88 9.38
CA SER A 92 -17.17 2.06 10.47
C SER A 92 -16.17 1.01 9.96
N ALA A 93 -15.40 0.43 10.88
CA ALA A 93 -14.41 -0.61 10.58
C ALA A 93 -14.79 -1.93 11.24
N PHE A 94 -14.60 -3.04 10.54
CA PHE A 94 -15.00 -4.38 10.99
C PHE A 94 -13.89 -5.40 10.73
N VAL A 95 -13.79 -6.40 11.60
CA VAL A 95 -13.03 -7.62 11.35
C VAL A 95 -13.98 -8.68 10.78
N VAL A 96 -13.80 -9.05 9.53
CA VAL A 96 -14.58 -10.10 8.86
C VAL A 96 -13.69 -11.31 8.62
N GLU A 97 -14.14 -12.48 9.05
CA GLU A 97 -13.36 -13.72 8.94
C GLU A 97 -13.73 -14.47 7.65
N LYS A 98 -12.73 -15.09 7.02
CA LYS A 98 -12.94 -15.96 5.88
C LYS A 98 -13.87 -17.12 6.28
N GLY A 99 -14.88 -17.38 5.45
CA GLY A 99 -15.87 -18.43 5.70
C GLY A 99 -17.15 -17.95 6.37
N MET A 100 -17.25 -16.68 6.79
CA MET A 100 -18.53 -16.10 7.19
C MET A 100 -19.55 -16.18 6.04
N GLU A 101 -20.78 -16.57 6.36
CA GLU A 101 -21.87 -16.66 5.38
C GLU A 101 -22.10 -15.29 4.72
N GLY A 102 -22.33 -15.27 3.40
CA GLY A 102 -22.47 -14.05 2.62
C GLY A 102 -21.16 -13.39 2.19
N LEU A 103 -20.00 -13.88 2.65
CA LEU A 103 -18.68 -13.46 2.13
C LEU A 103 -18.26 -14.32 0.94
N SER A 104 -17.94 -13.68 -0.18
CA SER A 104 -17.40 -14.36 -1.37
C SER A 104 -16.30 -13.56 -2.05
N PHE A 105 -15.62 -14.19 -3.01
CA PHE A 105 -14.44 -13.61 -3.67
C PHE A 105 -14.57 -13.70 -5.19
N GLY A 106 -14.07 -12.66 -5.86
CA GLY A 106 -13.90 -12.67 -7.31
C GLY A 106 -12.73 -13.55 -7.76
N ALA A 107 -12.54 -13.66 -9.07
CA ALA A 107 -11.36 -14.30 -9.64
C ALA A 107 -10.08 -13.53 -9.27
N ASN A 108 -8.94 -14.23 -9.29
CA ASN A 108 -7.65 -13.57 -9.11
C ASN A 108 -7.33 -12.69 -10.33
N GLU A 109 -7.12 -11.41 -10.08
CA GLU A 109 -6.85 -10.39 -11.09
C GLU A 109 -5.48 -10.62 -11.74
N ARG A 110 -5.45 -10.53 -13.08
CA ARG A 110 -4.21 -10.53 -13.86
C ARG A 110 -3.61 -9.13 -13.84
N LYS A 111 -2.43 -8.99 -13.24
CA LYS A 111 -1.77 -7.71 -13.00
C LYS A 111 -0.42 -7.64 -13.70
N MET A 112 0.06 -6.42 -13.91
CA MET A 112 1.40 -6.16 -14.42
C MET A 112 2.48 -6.63 -13.43
N GLY A 113 2.36 -6.25 -12.16
CA GLY A 113 3.27 -6.62 -11.07
C GLY A 113 2.50 -7.01 -9.81
N TRP A 114 3.23 -7.16 -8.71
CA TRP A 114 2.71 -7.62 -7.43
C TRP A 114 2.00 -8.98 -7.55
N ASN A 115 2.58 -9.90 -8.33
CA ASN A 115 1.94 -11.19 -8.65
C ASN A 115 1.94 -12.19 -7.49
N ALA A 116 2.89 -12.06 -6.55
CA ALA A 116 2.99 -12.94 -5.38
C ALA A 116 1.83 -12.76 -4.38
N GLN A 117 1.06 -11.68 -4.51
CA GLN A 117 -0.15 -11.46 -3.73
C GLN A 117 -1.37 -11.61 -4.63
N PRO A 118 -2.30 -12.53 -4.31
CA PRO A 118 -3.59 -12.57 -4.94
C PRO A 118 -4.28 -11.23 -4.81
N THR A 119 -4.98 -10.82 -5.86
CA THR A 119 -5.80 -9.61 -5.82
C THR A 119 -7.16 -10.02 -6.34
N ALA A 120 -8.20 -9.79 -5.56
CA ALA A 120 -9.54 -10.16 -5.96
C ALA A 120 -10.54 -9.11 -5.46
N GLN A 121 -11.74 -9.18 -6.00
CA GLN A 121 -12.89 -8.57 -5.36
C GLN A 121 -13.25 -9.32 -4.09
N VAL A 122 -13.73 -8.59 -3.08
CA VAL A 122 -14.32 -9.16 -1.86
C VAL A 122 -15.77 -8.69 -1.80
N ASN A 123 -16.69 -9.62 -1.86
CA ASN A 123 -18.11 -9.37 -2.02
C ASN A 123 -18.86 -9.76 -0.74
N PHE A 124 -19.84 -8.93 -0.38
CA PHE A 124 -20.70 -9.12 0.78
C PHE A 124 -22.15 -9.14 0.27
N ASP A 125 -22.82 -10.27 0.44
CA ASP A 125 -24.25 -10.44 0.19
C ASP A 125 -24.90 -10.92 1.49
N ASN A 126 -25.56 -10.00 2.18
CA ASN A 126 -26.15 -10.23 3.50
C ASN A 126 -25.19 -10.88 4.51
N CYS A 127 -23.91 -10.51 4.45
CA CYS A 127 -22.86 -11.07 5.30
C CYS A 127 -23.06 -10.63 6.75
N ARG A 128 -23.33 -11.58 7.66
CA ARG A 128 -23.61 -11.30 9.08
C ARG A 128 -22.32 -11.26 9.89
N VAL A 129 -21.98 -10.08 10.40
CA VAL A 129 -20.77 -9.83 11.19
C VAL A 129 -21.18 -9.47 12.61
N PRO A 130 -20.72 -10.18 13.66
CA PRO A 130 -21.08 -9.84 15.05
C PRO A 130 -20.72 -8.39 15.40
N VAL A 131 -21.54 -7.72 16.22
CA VAL A 131 -21.23 -6.36 16.72
C VAL A 131 -19.87 -6.32 17.43
N ALA A 132 -19.50 -7.41 18.12
CA ALA A 132 -18.20 -7.57 18.78
C ALA A 132 -17.00 -7.54 17.81
N ASN A 133 -17.22 -7.73 16.51
CA ASN A 133 -16.19 -7.63 15.49
C ASN A 133 -15.98 -6.20 14.95
N ARG A 134 -16.75 -5.21 15.42
CA ARG A 134 -16.54 -3.80 15.10
C ARG A 134 -15.28 -3.27 15.80
N ILE A 135 -14.41 -2.63 15.03
CA ILE A 135 -13.24 -1.93 15.56
C ILE A 135 -13.69 -0.52 15.96
N GLY A 136 -13.55 -0.16 17.23
CA GLY A 136 -13.98 1.13 17.77
C GLY A 136 -15.49 1.35 17.76
N GLN A 137 -15.90 2.63 17.75
CA GLN A 137 -17.30 3.03 17.67
C GLN A 137 -17.78 3.21 16.23
N GLU A 138 -19.10 3.25 16.04
CA GLU A 138 -19.67 3.57 14.73
C GLU A 138 -19.20 4.95 14.25
N GLY A 139 -18.92 5.05 12.94
CA GLY A 139 -18.50 6.31 12.30
C GLY A 139 -17.02 6.66 12.47
N GLU A 140 -16.24 5.86 13.19
CA GLU A 140 -14.81 6.09 13.39
C GLU A 140 -13.92 5.44 12.32
N GLY A 141 -14.47 4.54 11.50
CA GLY A 141 -13.72 3.72 10.54
C GLY A 141 -12.87 4.54 9.57
N PHE A 142 -13.43 5.61 8.98
CA PHE A 142 -12.67 6.45 8.06
C PHE A 142 -11.53 7.21 8.76
N ARG A 143 -11.71 7.59 10.03
CA ARG A 143 -10.65 8.20 10.84
C ARG A 143 -9.50 7.21 11.02
N PHE A 144 -9.80 5.95 11.35
CA PHE A 144 -8.80 4.89 11.46
C PHE A 144 -8.07 4.65 10.13
N ALA A 145 -8.80 4.62 9.01
CA ALA A 145 -8.22 4.53 7.67
C ALA A 145 -7.20 5.65 7.43
N MET A 146 -7.57 6.91 7.69
CA MET A 146 -6.67 8.05 7.49
C MET A 146 -5.43 7.98 8.38
N MET A 147 -5.56 7.55 9.64
CA MET A 147 -4.40 7.37 10.53
C MET A 147 -3.48 6.24 10.05
N GLY A 148 -4.05 5.14 9.51
CA GLY A 148 -3.27 4.05 8.95
C GLY A 148 -2.52 4.42 7.66
N LEU A 149 -3.10 5.31 6.83
CA LEU A 149 -2.51 5.71 5.55
C LEU A 149 -1.18 6.47 5.70
N ASP A 150 -0.96 7.26 6.75
CA ASP A 150 0.35 7.93 6.93
C ASP A 150 1.48 6.91 7.14
N GLY A 151 1.24 5.87 7.94
CA GLY A 151 2.17 4.74 8.06
C GLY A 151 2.26 3.92 6.76
N GLY A 152 1.13 3.66 6.09
CA GLY A 152 1.07 2.96 4.80
C GLY A 152 1.92 3.63 3.71
N ARG A 153 1.82 4.97 3.60
CA ARG A 153 2.60 5.82 2.71
C ARG A 153 4.11 5.67 2.92
N LEU A 154 4.56 5.67 4.17
CA LEU A 154 5.98 5.50 4.50
C LEU A 154 6.45 4.07 4.22
N ASN A 155 5.62 3.07 4.50
CA ASN A 155 5.94 1.67 4.26
C ASN A 155 6.09 1.38 2.76
N ILE A 156 5.14 1.84 1.93
CA ILE A 156 5.23 1.62 0.47
C ILE A 156 6.38 2.43 -0.16
N ALA A 157 6.65 3.63 0.36
CA ALA A 157 7.83 4.41 -0.02
C ALA A 157 9.12 3.66 0.33
N SER A 158 9.18 3.03 1.50
CA SER A 158 10.32 2.20 1.91
C SER A 158 10.50 0.97 1.02
N CYS A 159 9.41 0.33 0.58
CA CYS A 159 9.48 -0.73 -0.43
C CYS A 159 10.08 -0.22 -1.75
N SER A 160 9.72 1.00 -2.20
CA SER A 160 10.34 1.63 -3.37
C SER A 160 11.84 1.86 -3.18
N LEU A 161 12.29 2.29 -2.00
CA LEU A 161 13.72 2.44 -1.72
C LEU A 161 14.47 1.11 -1.82
N GLY A 162 13.90 0.03 -1.28
CA GLY A 162 14.51 -1.30 -1.34
C GLY A 162 14.64 -1.82 -2.77
N GLY A 163 13.56 -1.74 -3.55
CA GLY A 163 13.59 -2.16 -4.96
C GLY A 163 14.56 -1.32 -5.81
N ALA A 164 14.59 -0.01 -5.59
CA ALA A 164 15.49 0.90 -6.29
C ALA A 164 16.97 0.67 -5.92
N GLN A 165 17.28 0.42 -4.65
CA GLN A 165 18.65 0.08 -4.22
C GLN A 165 19.12 -1.21 -4.90
N PHE A 166 18.30 -2.25 -4.89
CA PHE A 166 18.63 -3.50 -5.58
C PHE A 166 18.85 -3.26 -7.08
N ALA A 167 18.00 -2.46 -7.72
CA ALA A 167 18.14 -2.16 -9.14
C ALA A 167 19.44 -1.38 -9.46
N LEU A 168 19.79 -0.40 -8.64
CA LEU A 168 21.04 0.36 -8.74
C LEU A 168 22.27 -0.55 -8.60
N ASP A 169 22.29 -1.41 -7.58
CA ASP A 169 23.40 -2.33 -7.33
C ASP A 169 23.54 -3.36 -8.46
N THR A 170 22.41 -3.86 -8.97
CA THR A 170 22.37 -4.79 -10.11
C THR A 170 22.91 -4.11 -11.38
N ALA A 171 22.48 -2.88 -11.66
CA ALA A 171 22.99 -2.09 -12.79
C ALA A 171 24.49 -1.86 -12.67
N LYS A 172 24.97 -1.39 -11.52
CA LYS A 172 26.40 -1.16 -11.29
C LYS A 172 27.23 -2.42 -11.56
N ALA A 173 26.84 -3.56 -11.01
CA ALA A 173 27.54 -4.83 -11.22
C ALA A 173 27.55 -5.27 -12.71
N TYR A 174 26.45 -5.05 -13.43
CA TYR A 174 26.38 -5.33 -14.86
C TYR A 174 27.32 -4.42 -15.67
N LEU A 175 27.42 -3.14 -15.32
CA LEU A 175 28.31 -2.20 -15.99
C LEU A 175 29.80 -2.54 -15.79
N GLU A 176 30.14 -3.12 -14.64
CA GLU A 176 31.51 -3.54 -14.32
C GLU A 176 31.96 -4.77 -15.14
N THR A 177 31.03 -5.63 -15.54
CA THR A 177 31.33 -6.94 -16.15
C THR A 177 31.02 -7.00 -17.64
N ARG A 178 30.04 -6.23 -18.13
CA ARG A 178 29.65 -6.22 -19.54
C ARG A 178 30.60 -5.35 -20.35
N ASN A 179 31.10 -5.89 -21.48
CA ASN A 179 31.94 -5.15 -22.42
C ASN A 179 31.18 -4.82 -23.72
N GLN A 180 31.40 -3.62 -24.27
CA GLN A 180 31.02 -3.22 -25.63
C GLN A 180 32.08 -2.27 -26.19
N PHE A 181 32.23 -2.23 -27.52
CA PHE A 181 33.25 -1.42 -28.19
C PHE A 181 34.66 -1.61 -27.59
N GLY A 182 35.01 -2.84 -27.22
CA GLY A 182 36.33 -3.21 -26.71
C GLY A 182 36.62 -2.85 -25.24
N ARG A 183 35.65 -2.33 -24.47
CA ARG A 183 35.87 -1.98 -23.04
C ARG A 183 34.62 -2.19 -22.17
N PRO A 184 34.76 -2.23 -20.83
CA PRO A 184 33.64 -2.28 -19.90
C PRO A 184 32.64 -1.13 -20.07
N LEU A 185 31.35 -1.42 -19.85
CA LEU A 185 30.29 -0.40 -19.90
C LEU A 185 30.49 0.70 -18.86
N LYS A 186 31.08 0.37 -17.70
CA LYS A 186 31.42 1.36 -16.66
C LYS A 186 32.37 2.47 -17.14
N ASP A 187 33.09 2.29 -18.25
CA ASP A 187 34.06 3.27 -18.76
C ASP A 187 33.41 4.28 -19.74
N PHE A 188 32.12 4.13 -20.04
CA PHE A 188 31.38 5.08 -20.87
C PHE A 188 30.78 6.18 -19.99
N GLN A 189 31.23 7.42 -20.17
CA GLN A 189 30.83 8.57 -19.35
C GLN A 189 29.31 8.77 -19.26
N ALA A 190 28.58 8.58 -20.38
CA ALA A 190 27.12 8.69 -20.38
C ALA A 190 26.45 7.71 -19.40
N LEU A 191 27.00 6.50 -19.24
CA LEU A 191 26.49 5.48 -18.32
C LEU A 191 26.89 5.78 -16.87
N GLN A 192 28.08 6.35 -16.66
CA GLN A 192 28.53 6.83 -15.36
C GLN A 192 27.63 7.95 -14.83
N PHE A 193 27.27 8.92 -15.69
CA PHE A 193 26.35 10.00 -15.32
C PHE A 193 24.98 9.46 -14.93
N LYS A 194 24.44 8.51 -15.70
CA LYS A 194 23.17 7.87 -15.35
C LYS A 194 23.23 7.16 -13.99
N LEU A 195 24.30 6.43 -13.68
CA LEU A 195 24.48 5.84 -12.35
C LEU A 195 24.59 6.89 -11.24
N ALA A 196 25.28 8.01 -11.49
CA ALA A 196 25.42 9.10 -10.52
C ALA A 196 24.06 9.76 -10.21
N ASP A 197 23.23 10.00 -11.23
CA ASP A 197 21.88 10.54 -11.06
C ASP A 197 21.01 9.56 -10.28
N MET A 198 21.02 8.27 -10.64
CA MET A 198 20.27 7.23 -9.93
C MET A 198 20.64 7.16 -8.44
N ALA A 199 21.93 7.21 -8.12
CA ALA A 199 22.41 7.18 -6.73
C ALA A 199 21.97 8.43 -5.95
N THR A 200 22.04 9.60 -6.58
CA THR A 200 21.66 10.88 -5.97
C THR A 200 20.17 10.93 -5.66
N GLU A 201 19.32 10.57 -6.63
CA GLU A 201 17.86 10.54 -6.47
C GLU A 201 17.43 9.54 -5.39
N LEU A 202 18.07 8.37 -5.35
CA LEU A 202 17.80 7.37 -4.32
C LEU A 202 18.17 7.85 -2.92
N GLU A 203 19.31 8.53 -2.76
CA GLU A 203 19.71 9.09 -1.47
C GLU A 203 18.76 10.21 -1.02
N ALA A 204 18.38 11.11 -1.93
CA ALA A 204 17.38 12.15 -1.65
C ALA A 204 16.04 11.55 -1.20
N ALA A 205 15.57 10.49 -1.88
CA ALA A 205 14.35 9.76 -1.52
C ALA A 205 14.47 9.13 -0.13
N ARG A 206 15.61 8.50 0.17
CA ARG A 206 15.89 7.86 1.46
C ARG A 206 15.83 8.85 2.61
N LEU A 207 16.44 10.02 2.45
CA LEU A 207 16.41 11.09 3.45
C LEU A 207 14.97 11.59 3.69
N MET A 208 14.18 11.78 2.64
CA MET A 208 12.79 12.21 2.76
C MET A 208 11.92 11.19 3.52
N VAL A 209 12.03 9.90 3.20
CA VAL A 209 11.28 8.84 3.89
C VAL A 209 11.66 8.77 5.36
N ARG A 210 12.97 8.77 5.68
CA ARG A 210 13.44 8.70 7.07
C ARG A 210 13.02 9.93 7.88
N ARG A 211 13.10 11.13 7.29
CA ARG A 211 12.62 12.38 7.92
C ARG A 211 11.13 12.32 8.22
N ALA A 212 10.33 11.84 7.28
CA ALA A 212 8.89 11.74 7.46
C ALA A 212 8.50 10.68 8.50
N ALA A 213 9.21 9.54 8.55
CA ALA A 213 9.05 8.53 9.59
C ALA A 213 9.34 9.10 10.99
N HIS A 214 10.48 9.79 11.15
CA HIS A 214 10.80 10.44 12.41
C HIS A 214 9.74 11.48 12.82
N ALA A 215 9.24 12.27 11.86
CA ALA A 215 8.17 13.23 12.12
C ALA A 215 6.86 12.55 12.56
N LEU A 216 6.52 11.39 11.99
CA LEU A 216 5.35 10.62 12.37
C LEU A 216 5.49 10.06 13.79
N ASP A 217 6.63 9.44 14.11
CA ASP A 217 6.89 8.86 15.43
C ASP A 217 6.94 9.91 16.54
N SER A 218 7.50 11.08 16.24
CA SER A 218 7.54 12.23 17.17
C SER A 218 6.23 13.01 17.24
N LYS A 219 5.17 12.59 16.51
CA LYS A 219 3.87 13.27 16.43
C LYS A 219 3.99 14.74 16.01
N HIS A 220 4.94 15.03 15.12
CA HIS A 220 5.16 16.38 14.63
C HIS A 220 3.91 16.89 13.89
N PRO A 221 3.43 18.14 14.13
CA PRO A 221 2.20 18.65 13.52
C PRO A 221 2.18 18.60 11.99
N GLY A 222 3.35 18.76 11.35
CA GLY A 222 3.53 18.64 9.90
C GLY A 222 3.76 17.22 9.36
N ALA A 223 3.56 16.16 10.15
CA ALA A 223 3.89 14.79 9.76
C ALA A 223 3.13 14.32 8.52
N THR A 224 1.83 14.60 8.41
CA THR A 224 1.00 14.22 7.25
C THR A 224 1.54 14.81 5.94
N LYS A 225 1.93 16.09 5.94
CA LYS A 225 2.58 16.74 4.78
C LYS A 225 3.88 16.03 4.40
N LEU A 226 4.73 15.72 5.39
CA LEU A 226 6.01 15.05 5.17
C LEU A 226 5.82 13.62 4.64
N CYS A 227 4.85 12.86 5.16
CA CYS A 227 4.52 11.51 4.68
C CYS A 227 4.05 11.54 3.22
N ALA A 228 3.21 12.52 2.85
CA ALA A 228 2.75 12.69 1.47
C ALA A 228 3.90 13.07 0.52
N MET A 229 4.79 13.99 0.93
CA MET A 229 5.99 14.35 0.17
C MET A 229 6.91 13.15 -0.03
N ALA A 230 7.20 12.43 1.04
CA ALA A 230 8.07 11.26 1.02
C ALA A 230 7.52 10.16 0.10
N LYS A 231 6.24 9.82 0.22
CA LYS A 231 5.61 8.80 -0.64
C LYS A 231 5.65 9.22 -2.10
N ARG A 232 5.24 10.45 -2.42
CA ARG A 232 5.25 10.94 -3.81
C ARG A 232 6.66 10.83 -4.40
N PHE A 233 7.65 11.43 -3.73
CA PHE A 233 9.00 11.50 -4.25
C PHE A 233 9.67 10.12 -4.34
N ALA A 234 9.64 9.34 -3.26
CA ALA A 234 10.34 8.06 -3.23
C ALA A 234 9.74 7.02 -4.20
N THR A 235 8.43 7.09 -4.47
CA THR A 235 7.81 6.18 -5.45
C THR A 235 8.12 6.59 -6.89
N ASP A 236 8.19 7.90 -7.19
CA ASP A 236 8.63 8.39 -8.50
C ASP A 236 10.12 8.08 -8.74
N ALA A 237 11.00 8.48 -7.80
CA ALA A 237 12.44 8.24 -7.89
C ALA A 237 12.76 6.74 -7.94
N GLY A 238 12.12 5.94 -7.07
CA GLY A 238 12.36 4.50 -7.02
C GLY A 238 11.96 3.78 -8.31
N PHE A 239 10.84 4.17 -8.93
CA PHE A 239 10.45 3.66 -10.24
C PHE A 239 11.45 4.07 -11.32
N GLN A 240 11.87 5.34 -11.34
CA GLN A 240 12.81 5.85 -12.34
C GLN A 240 14.17 5.13 -12.25
N VAL A 241 14.69 4.92 -11.04
CA VAL A 241 15.94 4.16 -10.83
C VAL A 241 15.80 2.72 -11.36
N ALA A 242 14.69 2.04 -11.08
CA ALA A 242 14.47 0.69 -11.60
C ALA A 242 14.38 0.66 -13.13
N ASN A 243 13.71 1.64 -13.73
CA ASN A 243 13.57 1.74 -15.18
C ASN A 243 14.90 2.08 -15.87
N ASP A 244 15.71 2.96 -15.28
CA ASP A 244 17.04 3.27 -15.78
C ASP A 244 17.99 2.08 -15.64
N ALA A 245 17.91 1.34 -14.54
CA ALA A 245 18.66 0.09 -14.37
C ALA A 245 18.30 -0.95 -15.45
N LEU A 246 17.01 -1.06 -15.80
CA LEU A 246 16.53 -1.89 -16.92
C LEU A 246 17.17 -1.44 -18.24
N GLN A 247 17.15 -0.14 -18.53
CA GLN A 247 17.76 0.43 -19.74
C GLN A 247 19.27 0.15 -19.82
N LEU A 248 19.98 0.21 -18.69
CA LEU A 248 21.41 -0.08 -18.58
C LEU A 248 21.76 -1.55 -18.91
N HIS A 249 20.80 -2.47 -18.78
CA HIS A 249 20.95 -3.86 -19.20
C HIS A 249 20.65 -4.09 -20.68
N GLY A 250 20.12 -3.08 -21.39
CA GLY A 250 19.70 -3.21 -22.79
C GLY A 250 18.65 -4.30 -22.97
N GLY A 251 18.78 -5.09 -24.04
CA GLY A 251 17.82 -6.17 -24.34
C GLY A 251 17.66 -7.20 -23.21
N TYR A 252 18.72 -7.47 -22.45
CA TYR A 252 18.66 -8.40 -21.31
C TYR A 252 17.77 -7.89 -20.17
N GLY A 253 17.70 -6.58 -19.99
CA GLY A 253 16.82 -5.98 -18.97
C GLY A 253 15.33 -6.24 -19.21
N TYR A 254 14.96 -6.58 -20.45
CA TYR A 254 13.59 -6.88 -20.86
C TYR A 254 13.22 -8.37 -20.73
N LEU A 255 14.19 -9.24 -20.47
CA LEU A 255 13.97 -10.67 -20.33
C LEU A 255 13.63 -11.02 -18.87
N GLN A 256 12.71 -11.97 -18.69
CA GLN A 256 12.30 -12.43 -17.35
C GLN A 256 13.39 -13.19 -16.60
N ASP A 257 14.46 -13.60 -17.30
CA ASP A 257 15.67 -14.18 -16.69
C ASP A 257 16.45 -13.16 -15.85
N TYR A 258 16.20 -11.86 -16.06
CA TYR A 258 16.80 -10.77 -15.30
C TYR A 258 15.79 -10.15 -14.32
N PRO A 259 16.21 -9.79 -13.10
CA PRO A 259 15.28 -9.37 -12.05
C PRO A 259 14.65 -8.00 -12.28
N LEU A 260 15.18 -7.20 -13.21
CA LEU A 260 14.84 -5.78 -13.36
C LEU A 260 13.45 -5.56 -13.95
N GLU A 261 13.04 -6.35 -14.95
CA GLU A 261 11.69 -6.21 -15.52
C GLU A 261 10.61 -6.42 -14.45
N ARG A 262 10.81 -7.41 -13.56
CA ARG A 262 9.94 -7.65 -12.41
C ARG A 262 9.90 -6.46 -11.47
N LEU A 263 11.05 -5.89 -11.14
CA LEU A 263 11.12 -4.71 -10.25
C LEU A 263 10.42 -3.50 -10.86
N VAL A 264 10.60 -3.24 -12.15
CA VAL A 264 9.89 -2.14 -12.83
C VAL A 264 8.38 -2.34 -12.74
N ARG A 265 7.89 -3.56 -13.01
CA ARG A 265 6.47 -3.92 -12.87
C ARG A 265 5.96 -3.75 -11.44
N ASP A 266 6.73 -4.18 -10.45
CA ASP A 266 6.35 -4.15 -9.04
C ASP A 266 6.39 -2.74 -8.44
N LEU A 267 7.39 -1.91 -8.82
CA LEU A 267 7.51 -0.54 -8.30
C LEU A 267 6.51 0.41 -8.96
N ARG A 268 6.07 0.14 -10.19
CA ARG A 268 5.14 1.01 -10.91
C ARG A 268 3.85 1.28 -10.12
N VAL A 269 3.32 0.26 -9.46
CA VAL A 269 2.04 0.36 -8.74
C VAL A 269 2.16 1.18 -7.46
N HIS A 270 3.37 1.40 -6.92
CA HIS A 270 3.56 2.21 -5.71
C HIS A 270 3.18 3.68 -5.92
N GLN A 271 3.24 4.19 -7.16
CA GLN A 271 2.78 5.53 -7.51
C GLN A 271 1.24 5.65 -7.49
N ILE A 272 0.51 4.53 -7.44
CA ILE A 272 -0.95 4.45 -7.51
C ILE A 272 -1.56 4.15 -6.12
N LEU A 273 -0.99 3.19 -5.39
CA LEU A 273 -1.48 2.72 -4.09
C LEU A 273 -1.17 3.71 -2.95
N GLU A 274 -1.85 3.51 -1.81
CA GLU A 274 -1.74 4.36 -0.60
C GLU A 274 -2.05 5.85 -0.88
N GLY A 275 -2.94 6.06 -1.86
CA GLY A 275 -3.24 7.34 -2.51
C GLY A 275 -2.28 7.62 -3.67
N THR A 276 -2.83 7.91 -4.85
CA THR A 276 -2.01 8.18 -6.04
C THR A 276 -1.09 9.38 -5.82
N ASN A 277 -0.04 9.51 -6.63
CA ASN A 277 0.86 10.67 -6.53
C ASN A 277 0.14 12.00 -6.82
N GLU A 278 -0.98 11.99 -7.55
CA GLU A 278 -1.88 13.14 -7.72
C GLU A 278 -2.59 13.48 -6.41
N ILE A 279 -3.10 12.47 -5.69
CA ILE A 279 -3.67 12.66 -4.36
C ILE A 279 -2.63 13.14 -3.35
N MET A 280 -1.38 12.67 -3.45
CA MET A 280 -0.30 13.22 -2.62
C MET A 280 -0.10 14.71 -2.89
N ARG A 281 -0.16 15.16 -4.15
CA ARG A 281 -0.10 16.60 -4.48
C ARG A 281 -1.27 17.37 -3.89
N VAL A 282 -2.49 16.83 -3.92
CA VAL A 282 -3.66 17.44 -3.27
C VAL A 282 -3.46 17.61 -1.76
N ILE A 283 -2.96 16.57 -1.09
CA ILE A 283 -2.69 16.61 0.36
C ILE A 283 -1.60 17.63 0.68
N ILE A 284 -0.49 17.62 -0.07
CA ILE A 284 0.61 18.57 0.13
C ILE A 284 0.11 20.01 -0.04
N ALA A 285 -0.63 20.29 -1.12
CA ALA A 285 -1.17 21.62 -1.37
C ALA A 285 -2.12 22.06 -0.24
N ARG A 286 -3.03 21.19 0.20
CA ARG A 286 -3.94 21.49 1.30
C ARG A 286 -3.20 21.83 2.59
N GLU A 287 -2.18 21.05 2.94
CA GLU A 287 -1.38 21.28 4.15
C GLU A 287 -0.47 22.52 4.06
N MET A 288 -0.16 23.00 2.85
CA MET A 288 0.58 24.27 2.68
C MET A 288 -0.30 25.50 2.91
N PHE A 289 -1.60 25.40 2.66
CA PHE A 289 -2.56 26.51 2.83
C PHE A 289 -3.40 26.41 4.11
N ARG A 290 -3.09 25.44 4.98
CA ARG A 290 -3.76 25.27 6.27
C ARG A 290 -3.24 26.36 7.22
N GLN A 291 -4.14 27.23 7.67
CA GLN A 291 -3.87 28.25 8.69
C GLN A 291 -3.63 27.61 10.05
#